data_AF-A0A960MFE5-F1
#
_entry.id   AF-A0A960MFE5-F1
#
_cell.length_a   1.000
_cell.length_b   1.000
_cell.length_c   1.000
_cell.angle_alpha   90.00
_cell.angle_beta   90.00
_cell.angle_gamma   90.00
#
_symmetry.space_group_name_H-M   'P 1'
#
loop_
_entity.id
_entity.type
_entity.pdbx_description
1 polymer ?
#
loop_
_entity_poly.entity_id
_entity_poly.type
_entity_poly.pdbx_seq_one_letter_code
_entity_poly.pdbx_strand_id
1 'polypeptide(L)' 'MSTTEQAVRIETGTYGIDTVHTQVGFEVKHLGISTFRGSFGGFEGNITVQEEGIAAIE' A
#
# COMPACT_ATOMS: atom_id res chain seq x y z
N MET A 1 -0.19 -35.75 -8.93
CA MET A 1 0.77 -34.71 -8.51
C MET A 1 0.09 -33.90 -7.43
N SER A 2 0.66 -33.82 -6.23
CA SER A 2 0.09 -33.08 -5.12
C SER A 2 0.66 -31.67 -5.16
N THR A 3 -0.18 -30.67 -5.42
CA THR A 3 0.22 -29.25 -5.34
C THR A 3 0.05 -28.83 -3.90
N THR A 4 1.15 -28.59 -3.21
CA THR A 4 1.14 -27.98 -1.87
C THR A 4 0.96 -26.48 -2.05
N GLU A 5 -0.08 -25.92 -1.45
CA GLU A 5 -0.33 -24.48 -1.43
C GLU A 5 0.71 -23.84 -0.50
N GLN A 6 1.75 -23.24 -1.08
CA GLN A 6 2.77 -22.52 -0.33
C GLN A 6 2.24 -21.13 0.00
N ALA A 7 1.77 -20.95 1.24
CA ALA A 7 1.45 -19.64 1.75
C ALA A 7 2.72 -18.78 1.75
N VAL A 8 2.75 -17.73 0.94
CA VAL A 8 3.82 -16.73 0.97
C VAL A 8 3.68 -15.96 2.28
N ARG A 9 4.54 -16.28 3.26
CA ARG A 9 4.67 -15.48 4.48
C ARG A 9 5.63 -14.33 4.20
N ILE A 10 5.17 -13.12 4.45
CA ILE A 10 6.02 -11.93 4.49
C ILE A 10 6.77 -11.97 5.82
N GLU A 11 8.07 -11.66 5.79
CA GLU A 11 8.87 -11.59 7.02
C GLU A 11 8.31 -10.51 7.95
N THR A 12 8.48 -10.72 9.26
CA THR A 12 8.09 -9.71 10.24
C THR A 12 9.13 -8.59 10.24
N GLY A 13 8.66 -7.36 10.45
CA GLY A 13 9.53 -6.19 10.44
C GLY A 13 8.84 -4.92 9.98
N THR A 14 9.62 -3.85 9.87
CA THR A 14 9.18 -2.55 9.41
C THR A 14 9.75 -2.29 8.02
N TYR A 15 8.86 -2.04 7.07
CA TYR A 15 9.18 -1.78 5.67
C TYR A 15 8.96 -0.30 5.37
N GLY A 16 10.03 0.41 4.97
CA GLY A 16 9.91 1.78 4.51
C GLY A 16 9.20 1.85 3.16
N ILE A 17 8.35 2.87 2.98
CA ILE A 17 7.69 3.14 1.72
C ILE A 17 8.72 3.56 0.66
N ASP A 18 8.71 2.89 -0.50
CA ASP A 18 9.45 3.33 -1.67
C ASP A 18 8.69 4.46 -2.39
N THR A 19 9.23 5.66 -2.33
CA THR A 19 8.61 6.87 -2.87
C THR A 19 8.59 6.92 -4.40
N VAL A 20 9.38 6.10 -5.10
CA VAL A 20 9.37 6.05 -6.58
C VAL A 20 8.23 5.19 -7.10
N HIS A 21 7.81 4.17 -6.34
CA HIS A 21 6.79 3.20 -6.76
C HIS A 21 5.48 3.28 -5.96
N THR A 22 5.38 4.23 -5.04
CA THR A 22 4.18 4.48 -4.25
C THR A 22 3.58 5.83 -4.61
N GLN A 23 2.26 5.98 -4.49
CA GLN A 23 1.58 7.26 -4.72
C GLN A 23 0.47 7.45 -3.70
N VAL A 24 0.43 8.63 -3.08
CA VAL A 24 -0.73 9.09 -2.31
C VAL A 24 -1.64 9.89 -3.24
N GLY A 25 -2.68 9.24 -3.75
CA GLY A 25 -3.64 9.82 -4.69
C GLY A 25 -4.97 10.22 -4.06
N PHE A 26 -5.65 11.17 -4.70
CA PHE A 26 -7.04 11.51 -4.36
C PHE A 26 -7.88 11.71 -5.63
N GLU A 27 -9.19 11.54 -5.50
CA GLU A 27 -10.14 11.80 -6.56
C GLU A 27 -11.40 12.51 -6.06
N VAL A 28 -11.89 13.45 -6.87
CA VAL A 28 -13.08 14.25 -6.58
C VAL A 28 -13.97 14.29 -7.82
N LYS A 29 -15.27 14.12 -7.62
CA LYS A 29 -16.26 14.29 -8.69
C LYS A 29 -16.46 15.77 -8.99
N HIS A 30 -16.35 16.13 -10.26
CA HIS A 30 -16.64 17.48 -10.73
C HIS A 30 -18.02 17.47 -11.42
N LEU A 31 -19.02 17.94 -10.67
CA LEU A 31 -20.43 18.05 -11.10
C LEU A 31 -21.05 16.75 -11.63
N GLY A 32 -20.52 15.59 -11.25
CA GLY A 32 -20.99 14.27 -11.69
C GLY A 32 -20.63 13.89 -13.13
N ILE A 33 -19.91 14.74 -13.87
CA ILE A 33 -19.58 14.51 -15.29
C ILE A 33 -18.15 13.96 -15.43
N SER A 34 -17.21 14.53 -14.68
CA SER A 34 -15.80 14.10 -14.71
C SER A 34 -15.28 13.79 -13.30
N THR A 35 -14.20 13.00 -13.25
CA THR A 35 -13.43 12.78 -12.02
C THR A 35 -12.10 13.52 -12.17
N PHE A 36 -11.86 14.48 -11.29
CA PHE A 36 -10.53 15.08 -11.12
C PHE A 36 -9.66 14.15 -10.26
N ARG A 37 -8.42 13.91 -10.70
CA ARG A 37 -7.44 13.06 -10.01
C ARG A 37 -6.19 13.88 -9.71
N GLY A 38 -5.71 13.80 -8.48
CA GLY A 38 -4.47 14.43 -8.06
C GLY A 38 -3.64 13.52 -7.18
N SER A 39 -2.44 13.96 -6.85
CA SER A 39 -1.53 13.27 -5.94
C SER A 39 -0.69 14.23 -5.13
N PHE A 40 -0.22 13.76 -3.97
CA PHE A 40 0.78 14.44 -3.16
C PHE A 40 2.17 13.91 -3.53
N GLY A 41 3.10 14.80 -3.87
CA GLY A 41 4.45 14.44 -4.30
C GLY A 41 5.46 14.23 -3.17
N GLY A 42 5.20 14.78 -1.98
CA GLY A 42 6.03 14.58 -0.79
C GLY A 42 5.28 13.71 0.21
N PHE A 43 5.78 12.50 0.45
CA PHE A 43 5.27 11.59 1.46
C PHE A 43 6.39 10.71 1.99
N GLU A 44 6.19 10.23 3.20
CA GLU A 44 7.00 9.21 3.87
C GLU A 44 6.04 8.24 4.55
N GLY A 45 6.54 7.06 4.91
CA GLY A 45 5.75 6.12 5.67
C GLY A 45 6.42 4.78 5.88
N ASN A 46 5.83 3.97 6.74
CA ASN A 46 6.27 2.63 7.08
C ASN A 46 5.10 1.65 7.18
N ILE A 47 5.37 0.39 6.83
CA ILE A 47 4.44 -0.73 7.02
C ILE A 47 5.08 -1.68 8.03
N THR A 48 4.40 -1.92 9.14
CA THR A 48 4.84 -2.90 10.14
C THR A 48 4.09 -4.20 9.96
N VAL A 49 4.84 -5.30 9.81
CA VAL A 49 4.32 -6.68 9.66
C VAL A 49 4.71 -7.49 10.90
N GLN A 50 3.71 -8.15 11.48
CA GLN A 50 3.84 -9.11 12.59
C GLN A 50 3.42 -10.51 12.12
N GLU A 51 3.47 -11.49 13.01
CA GLU A 51 3.20 -12.88 12.66
C GLU A 51 1.75 -13.11 12.19
N GLU A 52 0.83 -12.27 12.64
CA GLU A 52 -0.58 -12.26 12.27
C GLU A 52 -0.86 -11.46 10.98
N GLY A 53 0.12 -10.74 10.42
CA GLY A 53 0.00 -9.94 9.20
C GLY A 53 0.39 -8.47 9.37
N ILE A 54 -0.18 -7.59 8.52
CA ILE A 54 0.07 -6.14 8.61
C ILE A 54 -0.55 -5.60 9.91
N ALA A 55 0.30 -5.06 10.77
CA ALA A 55 -0.09 -4.52 12.07
C ALA A 55 -0.29 -3.00 12.04
N ALA A 56 0.49 -2.27 11.24
CA ALA A 56 0.38 -0.82 11.12
C ALA A 56 0.84 -0.31 9.76
N ILE A 57 0.25 0.80 9.33
CA ILE A 57 0.68 1.62 8.19
C ILE A 57 0.67 3.06 8.70
N GLU A 58 1.82 3.72 8.70
CA GLU A 58 2.03 5.06 9.24
C GLU A 58 2.77 5.95 8.27
#